data_AF-A0A935N0J1-F1
#
_entry.id   AF-A0A935N0J1-F1
#
_cell.length_a   1.000
_cell.length_b   1.000
_cell.length_c   1.000
_cell.angle_alpha   90.00
_cell.angle_beta   90.00
_cell.angle_gamma   90.00
#
_symmetry.space_group_name_H-M   'P 1'
#
loop_
_entity.id
_entity.type
_entity.pdbx_description
1 polymer ?
#
loop_
_entity_poly.entity_id
_entity_poly.type
_entity_poly.pdbx_seq_one_letter_code
_entity_poly.pdbx_strand_id
1 'polypeptide(L)'
;MKVDYPTGEATLKASALTNEESDAMEVKVQIIPNGVKVIEPLVADYSNDNVNENLEFSIPNDVDLRSASFSFTLNPSLAGTILKSLDDLAGYPYGCVEQTMSRFLPTIIVANTFKEIKAPLKSQTIEELPKYVDAGLKRLYDHQHSDGGWGWWTNDQSHPYMTAYVIYGLSLAREAGYDINENVFYNGLNNLKNQITNAKSDIDETTLSYMIYSLSTAMKNQNFDKDNYVEIINILLRKDLKSYPLSLLAISLKNMNENQKAKDVAARLKKQVNEEKSFAFWGGEEWHYRWQNDNVQGTAFAVKALLNVEGNSDLISKAINWLMKKKQGYSWRSTQETSTVLFALTDYLKITKELDPDYAVKVFLNGKEVAQKDFNKNDIYSEPKTFKFANTDLKKGKNVLRIEKSGKGKLYFSGINEFFTENLSDIKHDNGFKIRREYYVLETGEKDGHIIYFKKKFDGTVTSGQDIFVKTFVESKSENLDYFILEDMLPSGFEVVKDMDKYFIDGENNYQTYYDYYYDYMPWRWHYADREYRDEKVAFFVTSCQSKMEFSYIIKAQIPGEYKIMPAQGYLMYYPELNGFSDVVNIKVNDVK
;
A
#
# COMPACT_ATOMS: atom_id res chain seq x y z
N MET A 1 -26.59 -25.42 15.76
CA MET A 1 -26.85 -23.96 15.68
C MET A 1 -27.05 -23.60 14.22
N LYS A 2 -27.97 -22.70 13.90
CA LYS A 2 -28.15 -22.19 12.53
C LYS A 2 -27.38 -20.87 12.42
N VAL A 3 -26.48 -20.76 11.44
CA VAL A 3 -25.74 -19.52 11.17
C VAL A 3 -26.50 -18.76 10.08
N ASP A 4 -27.19 -17.70 10.50
CA ASP A 4 -27.97 -16.86 9.56
C ASP A 4 -27.05 -15.91 8.76
N TYR A 5 -25.95 -15.43 9.38
CA TYR A 5 -24.92 -14.60 8.73
C TYR A 5 -23.54 -15.26 8.84
N PRO A 6 -22.87 -15.60 7.72
CA PRO A 6 -21.57 -16.27 7.72
C PRO A 6 -20.40 -15.31 7.95
N THR A 7 -20.64 -14.09 8.45
CA THR A 7 -19.64 -13.04 8.71
C THR A 7 -19.93 -12.37 10.05
N GLY A 8 -18.88 -11.85 10.71
CA GLY A 8 -19.02 -11.00 11.89
C GLY A 8 -18.78 -11.76 13.19
N GLU A 9 -19.65 -11.56 14.18
CA GLU A 9 -19.52 -12.15 15.52
C GLU A 9 -20.81 -12.90 15.87
N ALA A 10 -20.70 -14.15 16.30
CA ALA A 10 -21.78 -14.89 16.92
C ALA A 10 -21.71 -14.77 18.43
N THR A 11 -22.86 -14.52 19.05
CA THR A 11 -23.01 -14.48 20.50
C THR A 11 -23.66 -15.78 20.98
N LEU A 12 -22.91 -16.55 21.76
CA LEU A 12 -23.36 -17.76 22.44
C LEU A 12 -23.71 -17.40 23.87
N LYS A 13 -25.01 -17.48 24.21
CA LYS A 13 -25.49 -17.23 25.56
C LYS A 13 -26.00 -18.52 26.18
N ALA A 14 -25.43 -18.88 27.33
CA ALA A 14 -25.93 -19.96 28.17
C ALA A 14 -26.48 -19.33 29.45
N SER A 15 -27.66 -19.78 29.90
CA SER A 15 -28.25 -19.36 31.16
C SER A 15 -28.77 -20.55 31.94
N ALA A 16 -28.46 -20.60 33.22
CA ALA A 16 -29.05 -21.53 34.18
C ALA A 16 -30.06 -20.76 35.03
N LEU A 17 -31.30 -21.24 35.05
CA LEU A 17 -32.41 -20.61 35.78
C LEU A 17 -32.98 -21.62 36.77
N THR A 18 -33.10 -21.22 38.02
CA THR A 18 -33.90 -21.92 39.04
C THR A 18 -35.11 -21.04 39.42
N ASN A 19 -35.87 -21.47 40.42
CA ASN A 19 -37.03 -20.71 40.90
C ASN A 19 -36.63 -19.46 41.71
N GLU A 20 -35.38 -19.40 42.20
CA GLU A 20 -34.88 -18.34 43.10
C GLU A 20 -33.62 -17.64 42.57
N GLU A 21 -32.77 -18.36 41.83
CA GLU A 21 -31.48 -17.88 41.35
C GLU A 21 -31.35 -18.03 39.83
N SER A 22 -30.52 -17.18 39.24
CA SER A 22 -30.16 -17.24 37.83
C SER A 22 -28.68 -16.93 37.63
N ASP A 23 -28.04 -17.66 36.73
CA ASP A 23 -26.70 -17.35 36.23
C ASP A 23 -26.70 -17.39 34.70
N ALA A 24 -25.84 -16.58 34.07
CA ALA A 24 -25.68 -16.56 32.62
C ALA A 24 -24.27 -16.21 32.20
N MET A 25 -23.81 -16.89 31.15
CA MET A 25 -22.53 -16.65 30.49
C MET A 25 -22.78 -16.29 29.03
N GLU A 26 -22.02 -15.30 28.55
CA GLU A 26 -21.99 -14.89 27.16
C GLU A 26 -20.58 -15.08 26.60
N VAL A 27 -20.47 -15.76 25.47
CA VAL A 27 -19.23 -15.93 24.71
C VAL A 27 -19.45 -15.39 23.30
N LYS A 28 -18.48 -14.62 22.83
CA LYS A 28 -18.47 -14.06 21.48
C LYS A 28 -17.44 -14.82 20.65
N VAL A 29 -17.85 -15.24 19.46
CA VAL A 29 -17.01 -16.01 18.54
C VAL A 29 -17.03 -15.34 17.17
N GLN A 30 -15.86 -15.01 16.64
CA GLN A 30 -15.75 -14.44 15.30
C GLN A 30 -16.09 -15.49 14.24
N ILE A 31 -16.93 -15.13 13.28
CA ILE A 31 -17.26 -15.94 12.11
C ILE A 31 -16.51 -15.36 10.91
N ILE A 32 -15.55 -16.13 10.43
CA ILE A 32 -14.82 -15.85 9.19
C ILE A 32 -15.38 -16.78 8.11
N PRO A 33 -15.89 -16.26 6.98
CA PRO A 33 -16.35 -17.10 5.88
C PRO A 33 -15.22 -17.97 5.35
N ASN A 34 -15.57 -19.18 4.94
CA ASN A 34 -14.62 -20.03 4.23
C ASN A 34 -14.29 -19.44 2.84
N GLY A 35 -13.02 -19.54 2.44
CA GLY A 35 -12.51 -19.06 1.16
C GLY A 35 -11.61 -17.84 1.28
N VAL A 36 -11.08 -17.39 0.14
CA VAL A 36 -10.23 -16.20 0.07
C VAL A 36 -11.11 -14.97 -0.05
N LYS A 37 -10.81 -13.94 0.76
CA LYS A 37 -11.45 -12.62 0.63
C LYS A 37 -10.96 -11.93 -0.64
N VAL A 38 -11.89 -11.63 -1.54
CA VAL A 38 -11.64 -10.86 -2.76
C VAL A 38 -12.21 -9.46 -2.58
N ILE A 39 -11.42 -8.46 -2.95
CA ILE A 39 -11.80 -7.04 -2.92
C ILE A 39 -11.60 -6.48 -4.33
N GLU A 40 -12.70 -6.13 -4.99
CA GLU A 40 -12.70 -5.56 -6.33
C GLU A 40 -13.14 -4.08 -6.26
N PRO A 41 -12.20 -3.13 -6.46
CA PRO A 41 -12.54 -1.72 -6.51
C PRO A 41 -13.23 -1.36 -7.84
N LEU A 42 -14.29 -0.55 -7.75
CA LEU A 42 -15.03 0.03 -8.86
C LEU A 42 -14.96 1.55 -8.77
N VAL A 43 -14.11 2.18 -9.58
CA VAL A 43 -13.86 3.63 -9.54
C VAL A 43 -14.32 4.27 -10.85
N ALA A 44 -14.97 5.43 -10.76
CA ALA A 44 -15.33 6.25 -11.92
C ALA A 44 -15.36 7.73 -11.55
N ASP A 45 -15.16 8.60 -12.54
CA ASP A 45 -15.34 10.03 -12.40
C ASP A 45 -16.18 10.61 -13.54
N TYR A 46 -16.93 11.66 -13.23
CA TYR A 46 -17.89 12.27 -14.15
C TYR A 46 -17.74 13.79 -14.12
N SER A 47 -17.16 14.33 -15.20
CA SER A 47 -16.94 15.77 -15.36
C SER A 47 -18.06 16.46 -16.13
N ASN A 48 -18.88 15.72 -16.90
CA ASN A 48 -19.98 16.27 -17.67
C ASN A 48 -21.13 16.74 -16.77
N ASP A 49 -21.80 17.82 -17.16
CA ASP A 49 -22.89 18.40 -16.38
C ASP A 49 -24.11 17.46 -16.30
N ASN A 50 -24.36 16.69 -17.36
CA ASN A 50 -25.39 15.67 -17.41
C ASN A 50 -24.77 14.31 -17.72
N VAL A 51 -25.03 13.33 -16.86
CA VAL A 51 -24.53 11.96 -16.99
C VAL A 51 -25.66 10.99 -16.72
N ASN A 52 -25.71 9.92 -17.51
CA ASN A 52 -26.54 8.74 -17.26
C ASN A 52 -25.74 7.53 -17.75
N GLU A 53 -24.88 7.01 -16.88
CA GLU A 53 -23.89 6.00 -17.23
C GLU A 53 -24.05 4.75 -16.36
N ASN A 54 -23.69 3.60 -16.93
CA ASN A 54 -23.72 2.33 -16.23
C ASN A 54 -22.30 1.88 -15.86
N LEU A 55 -22.12 1.52 -14.59
CA LEU A 55 -20.98 0.77 -14.09
C LEU A 55 -21.42 -0.66 -13.79
N GLU A 56 -20.51 -1.60 -13.95
CA GLU A 56 -20.81 -3.02 -13.80
C GLU A 56 -19.77 -3.68 -12.90
N PHE A 57 -20.22 -4.57 -12.04
CA PHE A 57 -19.39 -5.47 -11.26
C PHE A 57 -20.06 -6.84 -11.21
N SER A 58 -19.31 -7.90 -10.95
CA SER A 58 -19.86 -9.25 -10.93
C SER A 58 -19.54 -9.96 -9.62
N ILE A 59 -20.48 -10.78 -9.16
CA ILE A 59 -20.26 -11.71 -8.05
C ILE A 59 -20.29 -13.12 -8.62
N PRO A 60 -19.21 -13.92 -8.49
CA PRO A 60 -19.17 -15.28 -9.00
C PRO A 60 -20.33 -16.16 -8.50
N ASN A 61 -20.69 -17.19 -9.27
CA ASN A 61 -21.87 -18.02 -8.97
C ASN A 61 -21.67 -18.96 -7.77
N ASP A 62 -20.43 -19.30 -7.44
CA ASP A 62 -20.02 -20.13 -6.30
C ASP A 62 -20.06 -19.39 -4.96
N VAL A 63 -20.01 -18.06 -4.97
CA VAL A 63 -20.02 -17.22 -3.76
C VAL A 63 -21.34 -17.36 -2.99
N ASP A 64 -21.27 -17.44 -1.66
CA ASP A 64 -22.42 -17.24 -0.78
C ASP A 64 -22.76 -15.75 -0.72
N LEU A 65 -23.92 -15.33 -1.24
CA LEU A 65 -24.32 -13.92 -1.24
C LEU A 65 -24.41 -13.32 0.17
N ARG A 66 -24.50 -14.14 1.22
CA ARG A 66 -24.52 -13.67 2.61
C ARG A 66 -23.16 -13.20 3.12
N SER A 67 -22.06 -13.62 2.46
CA SER A 67 -20.71 -13.13 2.72
C SER A 67 -20.28 -12.03 1.75
N ALA A 68 -21.07 -11.77 0.71
CA ALA A 68 -20.82 -10.71 -0.25
C ALA A 68 -21.37 -9.36 0.22
N SER A 69 -20.62 -8.30 -0.04
CA SER A 69 -21.05 -6.93 0.20
C SER A 69 -20.56 -6.01 -0.91
N PHE A 70 -21.37 -5.00 -1.22
CA PHE A 70 -20.96 -3.91 -2.08
C PHE A 70 -21.15 -2.62 -1.30
N SER A 71 -20.15 -1.75 -1.34
CA SER A 71 -20.28 -0.42 -0.78
C SER A 71 -19.75 0.63 -1.72
N PHE A 72 -20.28 1.84 -1.65
CA PHE A 72 -19.75 2.97 -2.41
C PHE A 72 -19.84 4.29 -1.66
N THR A 73 -19.03 5.23 -2.12
CA THR A 73 -19.02 6.63 -1.70
C THR A 73 -19.12 7.54 -2.92
N LEU A 74 -19.74 8.70 -2.73
CA LEU A 74 -19.85 9.76 -3.71
C LEU A 74 -19.12 10.98 -3.17
N ASN A 75 -18.18 11.54 -3.94
CA ASN A 75 -17.41 12.71 -3.53
C ASN A 75 -17.46 13.79 -4.61
N PRO A 76 -17.68 15.06 -4.24
CA PRO A 76 -17.72 16.15 -5.21
C PRO A 76 -16.35 16.74 -5.56
N SER A 77 -15.31 16.28 -4.87
CA SER A 77 -13.94 16.72 -5.05
C SER A 77 -12.99 15.68 -4.46
N LEU A 78 -11.76 15.63 -4.96
CA LEU A 78 -10.67 14.90 -4.30
C LEU A 78 -10.21 15.57 -3.00
N ALA A 79 -10.65 16.79 -2.69
CA ALA A 79 -10.24 17.53 -1.49
C ALA A 79 -10.52 16.75 -0.18
N GLY A 80 -11.70 16.14 -0.04
CA GLY A 80 -12.00 15.30 1.13
C GLY A 80 -11.11 14.06 1.23
N THR A 81 -10.74 13.47 0.08
CA THR A 81 -9.76 12.38 0.02
C THR A 81 -8.39 12.84 0.49
N ILE A 82 -7.93 14.00 0.03
CA ILE A 82 -6.66 14.59 0.44
C ILE A 82 -6.67 14.81 1.96
N LEU A 83 -7.70 15.46 2.51
CA LEU A 83 -7.80 15.73 3.94
C LEU A 83 -7.62 14.48 4.80
N LYS A 84 -8.36 13.40 4.52
CA LYS A 84 -8.24 12.16 5.29
C LYS A 84 -6.86 11.51 5.16
N SER A 85 -6.27 11.56 3.97
CA SER A 85 -4.90 11.07 3.76
C SER A 85 -3.85 11.90 4.50
N LEU A 86 -4.09 13.19 4.71
CA LEU A 86 -3.19 14.06 5.48
C LEU A 86 -3.23 13.73 6.98
N ASP A 87 -4.41 13.42 7.53
CA ASP A 87 -4.55 13.01 8.93
C ASP A 87 -3.79 11.71 9.23
N ASP A 88 -3.86 10.71 8.34
CA ASP A 88 -3.08 9.47 8.44
C ASP A 88 -1.56 9.73 8.43
N LEU A 89 -1.10 10.67 7.59
CA LEU A 89 0.32 10.90 7.35
C LEU A 89 1.07 11.49 8.55
N ALA A 90 0.35 12.19 9.43
CA ALA A 90 0.94 12.89 10.56
C ALA A 90 1.36 11.99 11.74
N GLY A 91 0.90 10.73 11.78
CA GLY A 91 1.09 9.83 12.92
C GLY A 91 2.42 9.05 12.97
N TYR A 92 3.38 9.24 12.05
CA TYR A 92 4.46 8.25 11.83
C TYR A 92 5.85 8.57 12.45
N PRO A 93 6.45 7.67 13.26
CA PRO A 93 7.83 7.78 13.77
C PRO A 93 8.91 6.95 13.04
N TYR A 94 10.12 7.46 12.66
CA TYR A 94 11.46 7.41 13.32
C TYR A 94 12.62 7.93 12.38
N GLY A 95 13.94 7.86 12.72
CA GLY A 95 15.04 8.75 12.19
C GLY A 95 16.49 8.24 11.88
N CYS A 96 17.05 8.70 10.74
CA CYS A 96 18.40 8.84 10.10
C CYS A 96 18.29 10.08 9.16
N VAL A 97 19.25 10.55 8.33
CA VAL A 97 18.97 11.70 7.41
C VAL A 97 17.87 11.36 6.41
N GLU A 98 17.97 10.18 5.77
CA GLU A 98 16.90 9.64 4.93
C GLU A 98 15.59 9.55 5.71
N GLN A 99 15.58 8.97 6.90
CA GLN A 99 14.35 8.84 7.68
C GLN A 99 13.83 10.20 8.22
N THR A 100 14.71 11.20 8.42
CA THR A 100 14.35 12.58 8.77
C THR A 100 13.66 13.23 7.59
N MET A 101 14.22 13.08 6.39
CA MET A 101 13.60 13.55 5.16
C MET A 101 12.30 12.80 4.84
N SER A 102 12.22 11.50 5.14
CA SER A 102 11.02 10.67 4.98
C SER A 102 9.89 11.06 5.95
N ARG A 103 10.15 11.91 6.94
CA ARG A 103 9.13 12.62 7.74
C ARG A 103 8.95 14.06 7.29
N PHE A 104 10.06 14.77 7.09
CA PHE A 104 10.08 16.18 6.81
C PHE A 104 9.42 16.52 5.47
N LEU A 105 9.80 15.85 4.39
CA LEU A 105 9.26 16.15 3.07
C LEU A 105 7.74 15.90 2.99
N PRO A 106 7.21 14.74 3.46
CA PRO A 106 5.76 14.56 3.57
C PRO A 106 5.06 15.64 4.40
N THR A 107 5.62 16.02 5.54
CA THR A 107 5.07 17.06 6.42
C THR A 107 4.99 18.42 5.73
N ILE A 108 6.02 18.79 4.97
CA ILE A 108 6.03 20.05 4.22
C ILE A 108 5.05 20.01 3.05
N ILE A 109 4.97 18.89 2.33
CA ILE A 109 3.97 18.71 1.27
C ILE A 109 2.56 18.87 1.86
N VAL A 110 2.28 18.25 3.01
CA VAL A 110 1.02 18.41 3.75
C VAL A 110 0.74 19.88 4.05
N ALA A 111 1.70 20.58 4.67
CA ALA A 111 1.55 21.99 5.02
C ALA A 111 1.29 22.87 3.79
N ASN A 112 2.01 22.65 2.70
CA ASN A 112 1.82 23.39 1.45
C ASN A 112 0.45 23.09 0.84
N THR A 113 0.04 21.82 0.77
CA THR A 113 -1.27 21.42 0.26
C THR A 113 -2.40 22.08 1.05
N PHE A 114 -2.35 22.07 2.39
CA PHE A 114 -3.34 22.74 3.23
C PHE A 114 -3.47 24.24 2.93
N LYS A 115 -2.33 24.93 2.84
CA LYS A 115 -2.26 26.37 2.52
C LYS A 115 -2.88 26.64 1.14
N GLU A 116 -2.62 25.79 0.17
CA GLU A 116 -3.07 25.96 -1.21
C GLU A 116 -4.57 25.70 -1.40
N ILE A 117 -5.13 24.68 -0.76
CA ILE A 117 -6.56 24.33 -0.92
C ILE A 117 -7.49 25.12 0.03
N LYS A 118 -6.95 25.95 0.94
CA LYS A 118 -7.70 26.73 1.93
C LYS A 118 -8.75 25.91 2.69
N ALA A 119 -8.44 24.66 3.01
CA ALA A 119 -9.39 23.77 3.68
C ALA A 119 -9.82 24.35 5.04
N PRO A 120 -11.08 24.15 5.47
CA PRO A 120 -11.54 24.55 6.80
C PRO A 120 -10.92 23.62 7.85
N LEU A 121 -9.94 24.15 8.59
CA LEU A 121 -9.09 23.36 9.49
C LEU A 121 -9.67 23.27 10.90
N LYS A 122 -9.93 22.03 11.36
CA LYS A 122 -9.97 21.67 12.78
C LYS A 122 -9.46 20.23 12.93
N SER A 123 -8.14 20.02 12.94
CA SER A 123 -7.55 18.76 13.41
C SER A 123 -6.30 19.05 14.24
N GLN A 124 -6.11 18.27 15.31
CA GLN A 124 -4.96 18.34 16.23
C GLN A 124 -3.62 18.25 15.48
N THR A 125 -3.61 17.49 14.38
CA THR A 125 -2.51 17.36 13.44
C THR A 125 -1.92 18.70 13.01
N ILE A 126 -2.75 19.70 12.69
CA ILE A 126 -2.31 20.97 12.13
C ILE A 126 -1.65 21.87 13.18
N GLU A 127 -2.11 21.80 14.43
CA GLU A 127 -1.46 22.54 15.54
C GLU A 127 -0.05 22.01 15.83
N GLU A 128 0.21 20.74 15.52
CA GLU A 128 1.49 20.09 15.72
C GLU A 128 2.41 20.16 14.48
N LEU A 129 1.87 20.38 13.27
CA LEU A 129 2.64 20.47 12.02
C LEU A 129 3.85 21.41 12.12
N PRO A 130 3.74 22.67 12.63
CA PRO A 130 4.91 23.53 12.78
C PRO A 130 6.01 22.92 13.66
N LYS A 131 5.65 22.21 14.74
CA LYS A 131 6.63 21.57 15.64
C LYS A 131 7.40 20.46 14.92
N TYR A 132 6.72 19.69 14.08
CA TYR A 132 7.36 18.64 13.28
C TYR A 132 8.29 19.21 12.21
N VAL A 133 7.87 20.30 11.57
CA VAL A 133 8.70 21.04 10.61
C VAL A 133 9.95 21.60 11.29
N ASP A 134 9.80 22.29 12.43
CA ASP A 134 10.91 22.88 13.17
C ASP A 134 11.91 21.82 13.65
N ALA A 135 11.42 20.68 14.14
CA ALA A 135 12.27 19.57 14.55
C ALA A 135 13.05 18.97 13.35
N GLY A 136 12.39 18.84 12.20
CA GLY A 136 13.01 18.38 10.96
C GLY A 136 14.08 19.36 10.46
N LEU A 137 13.76 20.65 10.39
CA LEU A 137 14.70 21.72 10.01
C LEU A 137 15.94 21.71 10.90
N LYS A 138 15.76 21.72 12.22
CA LYS A 138 16.87 21.67 13.18
C LYS A 138 17.78 20.48 12.92
N ARG A 139 17.20 19.28 12.76
CA ARG A 139 17.99 18.08 12.51
C ARG A 139 18.72 18.15 11.17
N LEU A 140 18.10 18.64 10.10
CA LEU A 140 18.77 18.83 8.81
C LEU A 140 19.94 19.81 8.91
N TYR A 141 19.80 20.87 9.71
CA TYR A 141 20.88 21.84 9.94
C TYR A 141 22.05 21.20 10.69
N ASP A 142 21.76 20.40 11.72
CA ASP A 142 22.78 19.68 12.50
C ASP A 142 23.54 18.62 11.67
N HIS A 143 22.97 18.17 10.53
CA HIS A 143 23.59 17.17 9.64
C HIS A 143 24.24 17.79 8.40
N GLN A 144 24.27 19.12 8.26
CA GLN A 144 24.98 19.75 7.15
C GLN A 144 26.49 19.60 7.36
N HIS A 145 27.19 19.10 6.35
CA HIS A 145 28.64 18.98 6.37
C HIS A 145 29.32 20.34 6.17
N SER A 146 30.62 20.43 6.48
CA SER A 146 31.38 21.69 6.36
C SER A 146 31.50 22.23 4.94
N ASP A 147 31.32 21.38 3.92
CA ASP A 147 31.28 21.76 2.51
C ASP A 147 29.89 22.28 2.07
N GLY A 148 28.92 22.30 2.99
CA GLY A 148 27.53 22.69 2.77
C GLY A 148 26.61 21.56 2.31
N GLY A 149 27.15 20.39 1.94
CA GLY A 149 26.34 19.27 1.45
C GLY A 149 25.74 18.40 2.56
N TRP A 150 25.03 17.36 2.13
CA TRP A 150 24.52 16.30 3.02
C TRP A 150 24.90 14.93 2.46
N GLY A 151 25.33 14.04 3.34
CA GLY A 151 25.45 12.61 3.08
C GLY A 151 24.27 11.82 3.63
N TRP A 152 24.47 10.52 3.81
CA TRP A 152 23.51 9.63 4.46
C TRP A 152 23.56 9.77 5.99
N TRP A 153 24.71 10.16 6.52
CA TRP A 153 25.02 10.30 7.94
C TRP A 153 25.60 11.69 8.23
N THR A 154 25.98 11.97 9.47
CA THR A 154 26.58 13.28 9.85
C THR A 154 28.08 13.37 9.54
N ASN A 155 28.75 12.20 9.45
CA ASN A 155 30.21 12.11 9.36
C ASN A 155 30.68 11.43 8.06
N ASP A 156 29.79 11.24 7.07
CA ASP A 156 30.16 10.70 5.78
C ASP A 156 30.46 11.82 4.77
N GLN A 157 30.70 11.46 3.51
CA GLN A 157 30.89 12.44 2.44
C GLN A 157 29.54 12.93 1.93
N SER A 158 29.50 14.16 1.45
CA SER A 158 28.32 14.71 0.79
C SER A 158 27.95 13.87 -0.43
N HIS A 159 26.68 13.47 -0.51
CA HIS A 159 26.17 12.60 -1.57
C HIS A 159 25.24 13.37 -2.51
N PRO A 160 25.34 13.21 -3.86
CA PRO A 160 24.55 13.94 -4.84
C PRO A 160 23.04 13.87 -4.60
N TYR A 161 22.52 12.66 -4.45
CA TYR A 161 21.10 12.45 -4.19
C TYR A 161 20.64 13.08 -2.86
N MET A 162 21.39 12.90 -1.76
CA MET A 162 20.99 13.38 -0.44
C MET A 162 21.01 14.91 -0.36
N THR A 163 22.03 15.53 -0.93
CA THR A 163 22.12 17.00 -1.01
C THR A 163 20.94 17.55 -1.83
N ALA A 164 20.63 16.95 -2.98
CA ALA A 164 19.45 17.32 -3.76
C ALA A 164 18.13 17.10 -2.99
N TYR A 165 18.03 16.00 -2.23
CA TYR A 165 16.83 15.68 -1.44
C TYR A 165 16.56 16.71 -0.35
N VAL A 166 17.59 17.09 0.40
CA VAL A 166 17.46 18.12 1.44
C VAL A 166 17.14 19.49 0.83
N ILE A 167 17.82 19.89 -0.24
CA ILE A 167 17.54 21.19 -0.90
C ILE A 167 16.12 21.26 -1.46
N TYR A 168 15.60 20.15 -1.97
CA TYR A 168 14.22 20.09 -2.43
C TYR A 168 13.25 20.33 -1.26
N GLY A 169 13.43 19.62 -0.14
CA GLY A 169 12.62 19.80 1.07
C GLY A 169 12.67 21.22 1.64
N LEU A 170 13.87 21.81 1.74
CA LEU A 170 14.03 23.19 2.23
C LEU A 170 13.38 24.21 1.29
N SER A 171 13.41 23.97 -0.02
CA SER A 171 12.74 24.82 -1.01
C SER A 171 11.24 24.82 -0.82
N LEU A 172 10.63 23.63 -0.64
CA LEU A 172 9.21 23.53 -0.35
C LEU A 172 8.84 24.15 1.01
N ALA A 173 9.70 24.04 2.02
CA ALA A 173 9.47 24.66 3.33
C ALA A 173 9.43 26.19 3.22
N ARG A 174 10.35 26.77 2.44
CA ARG A 174 10.35 28.20 2.13
C ARG A 174 9.08 28.62 1.37
N GLU A 175 8.64 27.85 0.37
CA GLU A 175 7.39 28.13 -0.38
C GLU A 175 6.14 28.06 0.53
N ALA A 176 6.11 27.10 1.45
CA ALA A 176 5.07 26.97 2.46
C ALA A 176 5.08 28.16 3.45
N GLY A 177 6.18 28.90 3.55
CA GLY A 177 6.32 30.12 4.37
C GLY A 177 6.94 29.89 5.75
N TYR A 178 7.63 28.76 5.93
CA TYR A 178 8.42 28.51 7.14
C TYR A 178 9.71 29.34 7.11
N ASP A 179 10.15 29.79 8.28
CA ASP A 179 11.42 30.47 8.44
C ASP A 179 12.56 29.46 8.38
N ILE A 180 13.40 29.56 7.35
CA ILE A 180 14.54 28.67 7.15
C ILE A 180 15.85 29.41 7.33
N ASN A 181 16.87 28.73 7.84
CA ASN A 181 18.21 29.30 7.91
C ASN A 181 18.78 29.51 6.50
N GLU A 182 18.77 30.75 6.04
CA GLU A 182 19.22 31.15 4.71
C GLU A 182 20.68 30.76 4.43
N ASN A 183 21.57 30.86 5.43
CA ASN A 183 22.97 30.49 5.25
C ASN A 183 23.12 28.99 4.98
N VAL A 184 22.42 28.15 5.74
CA VAL A 184 22.39 26.69 5.53
C VAL A 184 21.85 26.36 4.15
N PHE A 185 20.74 26.98 3.76
CA PHE A 185 20.14 26.78 2.43
C PHE A 185 21.09 27.16 1.30
N TYR A 186 21.70 28.34 1.33
CA TYR A 186 22.57 28.80 0.26
C TYR A 186 23.90 28.03 0.20
N ASN A 187 24.46 27.62 1.35
CA ASN A 187 25.64 26.75 1.37
C ASN A 187 25.33 25.41 0.70
N GLY A 188 24.20 24.81 1.02
CA GLY A 188 23.75 23.57 0.40
C GLY A 188 23.39 23.71 -1.06
N LEU A 189 22.77 24.82 -1.46
CA LEU A 189 22.49 25.12 -2.85
C LEU A 189 23.79 25.27 -3.66
N ASN A 190 24.79 25.96 -3.12
CA ASN A 190 26.10 26.09 -3.76
C ASN A 190 26.82 24.75 -3.86
N ASN A 191 26.73 23.91 -2.82
CA ASN A 191 27.26 22.55 -2.85
C ASN A 191 26.56 21.71 -3.94
N LEU A 192 25.23 21.73 -4.02
CA LEU A 192 24.46 21.05 -5.08
C LEU A 192 24.89 21.52 -6.48
N LYS A 193 25.02 22.84 -6.68
CA LYS A 193 25.50 23.40 -7.95
C LYS A 193 26.89 22.87 -8.32
N ASN A 194 27.82 22.85 -7.36
CA ASN A 194 29.16 22.31 -7.56
C ASN A 194 29.15 20.81 -7.89
N GLN A 195 28.30 20.02 -7.22
CA GLN A 195 28.16 18.59 -7.52
C GLN A 195 27.57 18.35 -8.91
N ILE A 196 26.64 19.19 -9.36
CA ILE A 196 26.10 19.13 -10.73
C ILE A 196 27.20 19.49 -11.72
N THR A 197 27.88 20.64 -11.58
CA THR A 197 28.92 21.08 -12.55
C THR A 197 30.09 20.11 -12.64
N ASN A 198 30.42 19.41 -11.55
CA ASN A 198 31.50 18.41 -11.51
C ASN A 198 30.97 16.97 -11.65
N ALA A 199 29.71 16.78 -12.05
CA ALA A 199 29.10 15.46 -12.19
C ALA A 199 29.91 14.62 -13.18
N LYS A 200 30.39 13.48 -12.70
CA LYS A 200 31.08 12.48 -13.52
C LYS A 200 30.06 11.61 -14.25
N SER A 201 30.52 10.90 -15.28
CA SER A 201 29.68 10.04 -16.13
C SER A 201 29.10 8.80 -15.43
N ASP A 202 29.50 8.54 -14.19
CA ASP A 202 29.07 7.42 -13.34
C ASP A 202 27.86 7.72 -12.45
N ILE A 203 27.44 8.99 -12.34
CA ILE A 203 26.18 9.34 -11.67
C ILE A 203 25.01 8.85 -12.54
N ASP A 204 24.10 8.09 -11.93
CA ASP A 204 22.93 7.56 -12.60
C ASP A 204 21.96 8.67 -13.04
N GLU A 205 21.18 8.38 -14.08
CA GLU A 205 20.29 9.35 -14.69
C GLU A 205 19.16 9.81 -13.76
N THR A 206 18.74 8.95 -12.84
CA THR A 206 17.68 9.25 -11.88
C THR A 206 18.17 10.25 -10.85
N THR A 207 19.35 10.03 -10.27
CA THR A 207 20.01 10.98 -9.38
C THR A 207 20.26 12.30 -10.08
N LEU A 208 20.79 12.28 -11.30
CA LEU A 208 21.09 13.50 -12.05
C LEU A 208 19.80 14.29 -12.39
N SER A 209 18.73 13.60 -12.81
CA SER A 209 17.42 14.23 -13.04
C SER A 209 16.84 14.83 -11.76
N TYR A 210 17.03 14.16 -10.62
CA TYR A 210 16.58 14.64 -9.31
C TYR A 210 17.36 15.85 -8.81
N MET A 211 18.69 15.89 -9.04
CA MET A 211 19.52 17.06 -8.75
C MET A 211 19.07 18.29 -9.54
N ILE A 212 18.84 18.13 -10.85
CA ILE A 212 18.36 19.21 -11.72
C ILE A 212 16.95 19.66 -11.30
N TYR A 213 16.09 18.73 -10.93
CA TYR A 213 14.75 19.04 -10.42
C TYR A 213 14.79 19.84 -9.12
N SER A 214 15.58 19.40 -8.16
CA SER A 214 15.79 20.09 -6.89
C SER A 214 16.34 21.51 -7.11
N LEU A 215 17.38 21.64 -7.93
CA LEU A 215 17.97 22.93 -8.30
C LEU A 215 16.96 23.87 -8.97
N SER A 216 16.19 23.36 -9.95
CA SER A 216 15.19 24.15 -10.67
C SER A 216 14.06 24.63 -9.76
N THR A 217 13.70 23.83 -8.74
CA THR A 217 12.66 24.17 -7.76
C THR A 217 13.18 25.25 -6.81
N ALA A 218 14.39 25.08 -6.27
CA ALA A 218 15.05 26.05 -5.40
C ALA A 218 15.20 27.45 -6.04
N MET A 219 15.32 27.49 -7.37
CA MET A 219 15.60 28.70 -8.14
C MET A 219 14.42 29.19 -9.00
N LYS A 220 13.21 28.62 -8.85
CA LYS A 220 12.06 28.86 -9.71
C LYS A 220 11.67 30.33 -9.91
N ASN A 221 11.92 31.18 -8.89
CA ASN A 221 11.63 32.62 -8.90
C ASN A 221 12.87 33.50 -8.99
N GLN A 222 14.03 32.93 -9.34
CA GLN A 222 15.29 33.63 -9.52
C GLN A 222 15.70 33.64 -11.00
N ASN A 223 16.63 34.51 -11.39
CA ASN A 223 17.20 34.46 -12.73
C ASN A 223 18.09 33.21 -12.83
N PHE A 224 17.51 32.10 -13.29
CA PHE A 224 18.19 30.81 -13.39
C PHE A 224 19.31 30.90 -14.44
N ASP A 225 20.56 30.82 -14.00
CA ASP A 225 21.71 30.74 -14.89
C ASP A 225 21.77 29.34 -15.51
N LYS A 226 21.06 29.20 -16.63
CA LYS A 226 20.92 27.93 -17.36
C LYS A 226 22.24 27.47 -17.94
N ASP A 227 23.11 28.41 -18.30
CA ASP A 227 24.27 28.17 -19.15
C ASP A 227 25.26 27.21 -18.49
N ASN A 228 25.37 27.25 -17.16
CA ASN A 228 26.20 26.32 -16.38
C ASN A 228 25.69 24.88 -16.33
N TYR A 229 24.44 24.62 -16.76
CA TYR A 229 23.79 23.30 -16.66
C TYR A 229 23.30 22.75 -18.00
N VAL A 230 23.48 23.50 -19.10
CA VAL A 230 23.04 23.10 -20.45
C VAL A 230 23.63 21.76 -20.87
N GLU A 231 24.90 21.49 -20.56
CA GLU A 231 25.55 20.23 -20.93
C GLU A 231 24.85 19.02 -20.32
N ILE A 232 24.62 19.05 -19.01
CA ILE A 232 23.94 17.98 -18.26
C ILE A 232 22.50 17.82 -18.71
N ILE A 233 21.77 18.92 -18.93
CA ILE A 233 20.41 18.89 -19.46
C ILE A 233 20.41 18.24 -20.85
N ASN A 234 21.38 18.56 -21.71
CA ASN A 234 21.49 17.96 -23.04
C ASN A 234 21.83 16.46 -22.98
N ILE A 235 22.65 16.03 -22.02
CA ILE A 235 22.90 14.60 -21.76
C ILE A 235 21.60 13.90 -21.40
N LEU A 236 20.85 14.42 -20.42
CA LEU A 236 19.55 13.87 -20.01
C LEU A 236 18.53 13.85 -21.16
N LEU A 237 18.49 14.90 -21.98
CA LEU A 237 17.60 14.98 -23.14
C LEU A 237 17.91 13.92 -24.21
N ARG A 238 19.17 13.50 -24.36
CA ARG A 238 19.59 12.49 -25.34
C ARG A 238 19.41 11.06 -24.86
N LYS A 239 19.39 10.82 -23.55
CA LYS A 239 19.22 9.48 -22.97
C LYS A 239 17.78 9.01 -23.04
N ASP A 240 17.59 7.69 -23.10
CA ASP A 240 16.27 7.06 -23.04
C ASP A 240 15.80 6.91 -21.59
N LEU A 241 15.44 8.05 -20.97
CA LEU A 241 15.01 8.10 -19.58
C LEU A 241 13.66 7.40 -19.38
N LYS A 242 13.54 6.66 -18.29
CA LYS A 242 12.27 6.11 -17.78
C LYS A 242 11.34 7.21 -17.28
N SER A 243 10.09 6.83 -16.99
CA SER A 243 9.01 7.79 -16.75
C SER A 243 9.25 8.71 -15.55
N TYR A 244 9.84 8.21 -14.47
CA TYR A 244 10.16 9.02 -13.29
C TYR A 244 11.22 10.11 -13.57
N PRO A 245 12.47 9.80 -13.98
CA PRO A 245 13.46 10.82 -14.32
C PRO A 245 13.00 11.75 -15.46
N LEU A 246 12.24 11.24 -16.42
CA LEU A 246 11.67 12.03 -17.50
C LEU A 246 10.64 13.05 -17.00
N SER A 247 9.82 12.68 -16.00
CA SER A 247 8.88 13.59 -15.34
C SER A 247 9.61 14.70 -14.57
N LEU A 248 10.67 14.35 -13.83
CA LEU A 248 11.53 15.30 -13.14
C LEU A 248 12.15 16.31 -14.12
N LEU A 249 12.67 15.82 -15.25
CA LEU A 249 13.24 16.67 -16.30
C LEU A 249 12.21 17.61 -16.94
N ALA A 250 10.99 17.11 -17.22
CA ALA A 250 9.92 17.94 -17.78
C ALA A 250 9.55 19.10 -16.86
N ILE A 251 9.40 18.83 -15.56
CA ILE A 251 9.11 19.87 -14.56
C ILE A 251 10.29 20.84 -14.45
N SER A 252 11.52 20.32 -14.47
CA SER A 252 12.73 21.16 -14.40
C SER A 252 12.82 22.15 -15.55
N LEU A 253 12.61 21.67 -16.78
CA LEU A 253 12.60 22.51 -17.98
C LEU A 253 11.48 23.55 -17.93
N LYS A 254 10.31 23.18 -17.38
CA LYS A 254 9.21 24.10 -17.16
C LYS A 254 9.57 25.20 -16.16
N ASN A 255 10.15 24.85 -15.01
CA ASN A 255 10.64 25.80 -14.01
C ASN A 255 11.70 26.75 -14.59
N MET A 256 12.53 26.26 -15.50
CA MET A 256 13.52 27.04 -16.24
C MET A 256 12.90 27.86 -17.39
N ASN A 257 11.59 27.87 -17.63
CA ASN A 257 10.96 28.51 -18.78
C ASN A 257 11.38 27.97 -20.17
N GLU A 258 11.95 26.77 -20.25
CA GLU A 258 12.28 26.06 -21.49
C GLU A 258 11.03 25.33 -22.05
N ASN A 259 9.97 26.11 -22.32
CA ASN A 259 8.63 25.57 -22.59
C ASN A 259 8.57 24.58 -23.76
N GLN A 260 9.34 24.79 -24.83
CA GLN A 260 9.35 23.87 -25.97
C GLN A 260 10.01 22.53 -25.61
N LYS A 261 11.19 22.56 -24.97
CA LYS A 261 11.86 21.34 -24.52
C LYS A 261 11.01 20.57 -23.50
N ALA A 262 10.33 21.28 -22.60
CA ALA A 262 9.40 20.67 -21.65
C ALA A 262 8.25 19.92 -22.36
N LYS A 263 7.69 20.49 -23.43
CA LYS A 263 6.67 19.82 -24.27
C LYS A 263 7.23 18.61 -25.00
N ASP A 264 8.46 18.69 -25.52
CA ASP A 264 9.10 17.57 -26.21
C ASP A 264 9.34 16.39 -25.24
N VAL A 265 9.77 16.69 -24.00
CA VAL A 265 9.91 15.69 -22.93
C VAL A 265 8.55 15.14 -22.49
N ALA A 266 7.51 15.97 -22.35
CA ALA A 266 6.15 15.53 -22.06
C ALA A 266 5.60 14.59 -23.15
N ALA A 267 5.92 14.86 -24.43
CA ALA A 267 5.55 13.97 -25.54
C ALA A 267 6.24 12.61 -25.44
N ARG A 268 7.50 12.55 -25.01
CA ARG A 268 8.20 11.29 -24.71
C ARG A 268 7.55 10.55 -23.55
N LEU A 269 7.18 11.26 -22.49
CA LEU A 269 6.51 10.69 -21.33
C LEU A 269 5.16 10.05 -21.71
N LYS A 270 4.36 10.72 -22.53
CA LYS A 270 3.11 10.16 -23.06
C LYS A 270 3.30 8.89 -23.90
N LYS A 271 4.46 8.69 -24.53
CA LYS A 271 4.76 7.44 -25.27
C LYS A 271 5.05 6.25 -24.37
N GLN A 272 5.39 6.48 -23.10
CA GLN A 272 5.67 5.44 -22.11
C GLN A 272 4.44 5.04 -21.27
N VAL A 273 3.26 5.59 -21.58
CA VAL A 273 2.05 5.30 -20.82
C VAL A 273 1.56 3.87 -21.07
N ASN A 274 1.19 3.18 -19.99
CA ASN A 274 0.35 2.00 -20.05
C ASN A 274 -1.11 2.45 -19.92
N GLU A 275 -1.83 2.49 -21.03
CA GLU A 275 -3.23 2.94 -21.06
C GLU A 275 -4.19 1.76 -21.19
N GLU A 276 -5.15 1.72 -20.28
CA GLU A 276 -6.32 0.84 -20.29
C GLU A 276 -7.60 1.69 -20.49
N LYS A 277 -8.75 1.03 -20.66
CA LYS A 277 -10.03 1.71 -20.95
C LYS A 277 -10.36 2.86 -19.99
N SER A 278 -10.10 2.69 -18.69
CA SER A 278 -10.43 3.66 -17.64
C SER A 278 -9.24 4.11 -16.79
N PHE A 279 -8.05 3.59 -17.08
CA PHE A 279 -6.85 3.79 -16.27
C PHE A 279 -5.64 4.10 -17.14
N ALA A 280 -4.74 4.92 -16.62
CA ALA A 280 -3.46 5.17 -17.24
C ALA A 280 -2.39 5.18 -16.16
N PHE A 281 -1.23 4.59 -16.41
CA PHE A 281 -0.14 4.63 -15.44
C PHE A 281 1.20 4.59 -16.16
N TRP A 282 2.22 5.07 -15.45
CA TRP A 282 3.62 5.04 -15.85
C TRP A 282 4.39 4.11 -14.93
N GLY A 283 5.43 3.50 -15.48
CA GLY A 283 6.25 2.50 -14.79
C GLY A 283 7.18 1.74 -15.72
N GLY A 284 8.22 1.11 -15.18
CA GLY A 284 9.14 0.20 -15.86
C GLY A 284 10.28 -0.23 -14.95
N GLU A 285 10.34 -1.52 -14.61
CA GLU A 285 11.19 -2.12 -13.57
C GLU A 285 12.65 -1.65 -13.62
N GLU A 286 13.01 -0.63 -12.83
CA GLU A 286 14.39 -0.41 -12.39
C GLU A 286 14.44 0.08 -10.93
N TRP A 287 15.15 -0.70 -10.11
CA TRP A 287 15.49 -0.40 -8.73
C TRP A 287 16.71 0.54 -8.68
N HIS A 288 16.57 1.74 -8.11
CA HIS A 288 17.72 2.61 -7.81
C HIS A 288 17.94 2.83 -6.31
N TYR A 289 16.88 3.12 -5.54
CA TYR A 289 16.92 3.19 -4.07
C TYR A 289 15.77 2.38 -3.45
N ARG A 290 16.02 1.72 -2.30
CA ARG A 290 15.13 0.72 -1.67
C ARG A 290 13.70 1.20 -1.31
N TRP A 291 13.44 2.52 -1.34
CA TRP A 291 12.13 3.13 -1.03
C TRP A 291 11.40 3.74 -2.24
N GLN A 292 11.97 3.70 -3.45
CA GLN A 292 11.31 4.25 -4.65
C GLN A 292 10.34 3.22 -5.24
N ASN A 293 9.09 3.65 -5.49
CA ASN A 293 8.07 2.85 -6.17
C ASN A 293 7.89 3.35 -7.59
N ASP A 294 8.31 2.53 -8.54
CA ASP A 294 8.33 2.83 -9.95
C ASP A 294 6.94 3.19 -10.54
N ASN A 295 5.85 2.58 -10.06
CA ASN A 295 4.53 2.79 -10.67
C ASN A 295 3.74 3.94 -10.02
N VAL A 296 3.61 3.96 -8.69
CA VAL A 296 2.80 4.99 -7.99
C VAL A 296 3.51 6.34 -8.01
N GLN A 297 4.77 6.37 -7.63
CA GLN A 297 5.58 7.59 -7.65
C GLN A 297 5.77 8.07 -9.09
N GLY A 298 6.11 7.15 -10.01
CA GLY A 298 6.25 7.45 -11.44
C GLY A 298 4.98 8.07 -12.02
N THR A 299 3.81 7.47 -11.76
CA THR A 299 2.52 7.99 -12.22
C THR A 299 2.19 9.35 -11.58
N ALA A 300 2.40 9.53 -10.28
CA ALA A 300 2.13 10.80 -9.60
C ALA A 300 3.02 11.94 -10.13
N PHE A 301 4.31 11.70 -10.36
CA PHE A 301 5.20 12.68 -10.99
C PHE A 301 4.87 12.90 -12.45
N ALA A 302 4.44 11.87 -13.19
CA ALA A 302 4.00 12.02 -14.58
C ALA A 302 2.75 12.91 -14.68
N VAL A 303 1.76 12.69 -13.80
CA VAL A 303 0.59 13.57 -13.65
C VAL A 303 1.05 15.00 -13.37
N LYS A 304 1.94 15.20 -12.39
CA LYS A 304 2.46 16.53 -12.04
C LYS A 304 3.16 17.19 -13.24
N ALA A 305 4.00 16.46 -13.95
CA ALA A 305 4.73 16.95 -15.12
C ALA A 305 3.77 17.37 -16.24
N LEU A 306 2.86 16.48 -16.64
CA LEU A 306 1.91 16.74 -17.73
C LEU A 306 0.95 17.89 -17.37
N LEU A 307 0.47 17.96 -16.13
CA LEU A 307 -0.36 19.07 -15.65
C LEU A 307 0.37 20.41 -15.74
N ASN A 308 1.62 20.47 -15.32
CA ASN A 308 2.41 21.72 -15.32
C ASN A 308 2.85 22.15 -16.74
N VAL A 309 3.02 21.20 -17.67
CA VAL A 309 3.48 21.48 -19.03
C VAL A 309 2.34 21.73 -20.01
N GLU A 310 1.30 20.90 -19.98
CA GLU A 310 0.21 20.87 -20.97
C GLU A 310 -1.18 21.20 -20.40
N GLY A 311 -1.37 21.16 -19.07
CA GLY A 311 -2.67 21.34 -18.42
C GLY A 311 -3.46 20.03 -18.26
N ASN A 312 -4.76 20.11 -17.96
CA ASN A 312 -5.60 18.94 -17.74
C ASN A 312 -5.98 18.23 -19.05
N SER A 313 -6.09 16.90 -19.01
CA SER A 313 -6.48 16.04 -20.13
C SER A 313 -7.22 14.78 -19.66
N ASP A 314 -7.87 14.06 -20.58
CA ASP A 314 -8.49 12.75 -20.30
C ASP A 314 -7.47 11.75 -19.75
N LEU A 315 -6.26 11.74 -20.32
CA LEU A 315 -5.15 10.93 -19.87
C LEU A 315 -4.81 11.17 -18.39
N ILE A 316 -4.77 12.43 -17.96
CA ILE A 316 -4.53 12.77 -16.55
C ILE A 316 -5.67 12.27 -15.67
N SER A 317 -6.92 12.37 -16.12
CA SER A 317 -8.07 11.86 -15.35
C SER A 317 -8.01 10.33 -15.17
N LYS A 318 -7.65 9.59 -16.23
CA LYS A 318 -7.36 8.14 -16.16
C LYS A 318 -6.22 7.81 -15.20
N ALA A 319 -5.19 8.64 -15.16
CA ALA A 319 -4.06 8.47 -14.24
C ALA A 319 -4.42 8.74 -12.78
N ILE A 320 -5.22 9.78 -12.53
CA ILE A 320 -5.80 10.05 -11.21
C ILE A 320 -6.67 8.88 -10.76
N ASN A 321 -7.51 8.33 -11.64
CA ASN A 321 -8.32 7.14 -11.32
C ASN A 321 -7.47 5.92 -10.96
N TRP A 322 -6.34 5.71 -11.67
CA TRP A 322 -5.42 4.63 -11.34
C TRP A 322 -4.73 4.85 -9.98
N LEU A 323 -4.29 6.08 -9.67
CA LEU A 323 -3.75 6.42 -8.36
C LEU A 323 -4.78 6.18 -7.26
N MET A 324 -6.03 6.61 -7.47
CA MET A 324 -7.13 6.38 -6.53
C MET A 324 -7.45 4.88 -6.34
N LYS A 325 -7.35 4.07 -7.40
CA LYS A 325 -7.49 2.61 -7.32
C LYS A 325 -6.39 1.96 -6.48
N LYS A 326 -5.18 2.52 -6.45
CA LYS A 326 -4.04 2.03 -5.65
C LYS A 326 -4.06 2.48 -4.18
N LYS A 327 -5.06 3.26 -3.77
CA LYS A 327 -5.24 3.71 -2.38
C LYS A 327 -5.60 2.51 -1.47
N GLN A 328 -4.97 2.43 -0.30
CA GLN A 328 -5.20 1.44 0.74
C GLN A 328 -5.72 2.14 2.01
N GLY A 329 -7.01 1.99 2.30
CA GLY A 329 -7.65 2.76 3.38
C GLY A 329 -7.68 4.26 3.04
N TYR A 330 -7.10 5.11 3.89
CA TYR A 330 -6.95 6.54 3.59
C TYR A 330 -5.58 6.91 3.00
N SER A 331 -4.63 5.99 2.84
CA SER A 331 -3.26 6.30 2.40
C SER A 331 -2.81 5.44 1.21
N TRP A 332 -1.59 5.66 0.71
CA TRP A 332 -0.90 4.75 -0.22
C TRP A 332 0.17 3.97 0.56
N ARG A 333 0.84 3.03 -0.12
CA ARG A 333 1.73 2.02 0.46
C ARG A 333 2.75 2.57 1.48
N SER A 334 3.27 3.77 1.26
CA SER A 334 4.24 4.42 2.14
C SER A 334 3.93 5.90 2.35
N THR A 335 4.54 6.51 3.37
CA THR A 335 4.49 7.95 3.62
C THR A 335 5.02 8.76 2.43
N GLN A 336 6.03 8.24 1.73
CA GLN A 336 6.63 8.87 0.55
C GLN A 336 5.70 8.80 -0.66
N GLU A 337 5.06 7.66 -0.91
CA GLU A 337 4.05 7.55 -1.97
C GLU A 337 2.83 8.40 -1.66
N THR A 338 2.33 8.32 -0.44
CA THR A 338 1.18 9.11 0.01
C THR A 338 1.45 10.58 -0.19
N SER A 339 2.58 11.11 0.28
CA SER A 339 2.92 12.52 0.07
C SER A 339 3.07 12.88 -1.41
N THR A 340 3.73 12.04 -2.23
CA THR A 340 3.89 12.29 -3.66
C THR A 340 2.54 12.34 -4.38
N VAL A 341 1.64 11.39 -4.09
CA VAL A 341 0.30 11.35 -4.66
C VAL A 341 -0.48 12.58 -4.22
N LEU A 342 -0.48 12.92 -2.93
CA LEU A 342 -1.18 14.10 -2.43
C LEU A 342 -0.69 15.39 -3.09
N PHE A 343 0.62 15.49 -3.35
CA PHE A 343 1.18 16.63 -4.07
C PHE A 343 0.68 16.72 -5.51
N ALA A 344 0.57 15.59 -6.21
CA ALA A 344 0.00 15.53 -7.56
C ALA A 344 -1.50 15.84 -7.56
N LEU A 345 -2.27 15.28 -6.61
CA LEU A 345 -3.70 15.55 -6.46
C LEU A 345 -3.98 17.02 -6.15
N THR A 346 -3.10 17.67 -5.39
CA THR A 346 -3.21 19.11 -5.07
C THR A 346 -3.08 19.97 -6.33
N ASP A 347 -2.08 19.70 -7.17
CA ASP A 347 -1.93 20.41 -8.45
C ASP A 347 -3.11 20.15 -9.39
N TYR A 348 -3.60 18.91 -9.41
CA TYR A 348 -4.78 18.54 -10.18
C TYR A 348 -6.01 19.35 -9.75
N LEU A 349 -6.32 19.38 -8.44
CA LEU A 349 -7.45 20.14 -7.88
C LEU A 349 -7.43 21.63 -8.23
N LYS A 350 -6.25 22.26 -8.22
CA LYS A 350 -6.11 23.68 -8.60
C LYS A 350 -6.51 23.92 -10.05
N ILE A 351 -6.12 23.01 -10.94
CA ILE A 351 -6.34 23.14 -12.38
C ILE A 351 -7.79 22.80 -12.73
N THR A 352 -8.38 21.78 -12.09
CA THR A 352 -9.75 21.33 -12.38
C THR A 352 -10.83 22.17 -11.71
N LYS A 353 -10.48 23.03 -10.73
CA LYS A 353 -11.42 23.93 -10.03
C LYS A 353 -12.60 23.20 -9.39
N GLU A 354 -12.37 22.03 -8.82
CA GLU A 354 -13.38 21.17 -8.17
C GLU A 354 -13.88 21.71 -6.81
N LEU A 355 -13.62 22.98 -6.49
CA LEU A 355 -13.98 23.60 -5.22
C LEU A 355 -15.30 24.40 -5.28
N ASP A 356 -16.10 24.20 -6.33
CA ASP A 356 -17.41 24.84 -6.53
C ASP A 356 -18.42 23.88 -7.20
N PRO A 357 -18.76 22.76 -6.54
CA PRO A 357 -19.78 21.84 -7.05
C PRO A 357 -21.18 22.43 -6.85
N ASP A 358 -22.06 22.22 -7.82
CA ASP A 358 -23.50 22.54 -7.77
C ASP A 358 -24.27 21.56 -8.66
N TYR A 359 -24.56 20.37 -8.11
CA TYR A 359 -25.22 19.31 -8.87
C TYR A 359 -25.95 18.30 -7.98
N ALA A 360 -26.92 17.60 -8.58
CA ALA A 360 -27.64 16.49 -7.98
C ALA A 360 -27.16 15.14 -8.56
N VAL A 361 -27.12 14.11 -7.72
CA VAL A 361 -26.79 12.73 -8.12
C VAL A 361 -27.85 11.77 -7.65
N LYS A 362 -28.21 10.82 -8.51
CA LYS A 362 -28.97 9.62 -8.16
C LYS A 362 -28.20 8.38 -8.57
N VAL A 363 -28.24 7.35 -7.73
CA VAL A 363 -27.62 6.06 -7.99
C VAL A 363 -28.69 4.97 -7.90
N PHE A 364 -28.72 4.11 -8.90
CA PHE A 364 -29.60 2.95 -8.96
C PHE A 364 -28.77 1.69 -8.97
N LEU A 365 -29.06 0.76 -8.06
CA LEU A 365 -28.47 -0.58 -8.05
C LEU A 365 -29.51 -1.57 -8.57
N ASN A 366 -29.19 -2.26 -9.66
CA ASN A 366 -30.08 -3.24 -10.29
C ASN A 366 -31.49 -2.69 -10.60
N GLY A 367 -31.58 -1.40 -10.95
CA GLY A 367 -32.82 -0.70 -11.28
C GLY A 367 -33.57 -0.07 -10.10
N LYS A 368 -33.18 -0.37 -8.85
CA LYS A 368 -33.73 0.25 -7.64
C LYS A 368 -32.93 1.49 -7.26
N GLU A 369 -33.59 2.63 -7.00
CA GLU A 369 -32.92 3.82 -6.48
C GLU A 369 -32.37 3.52 -5.07
N VAL A 370 -31.06 3.74 -4.87
CA VAL A 370 -30.37 3.42 -3.62
C VAL A 370 -29.69 4.62 -2.97
N ALA A 371 -29.45 5.69 -3.73
CA ALA A 371 -28.93 6.94 -3.21
C ALA A 371 -29.41 8.13 -4.02
N GLN A 372 -29.68 9.23 -3.32
CA GLN A 372 -29.84 10.57 -3.88
C GLN A 372 -29.07 11.55 -3.00
N LYS A 373 -28.32 12.46 -3.62
CA LYS A 373 -27.50 13.47 -2.92
C LYS A 373 -27.33 14.70 -3.80
N ASP A 374 -27.58 15.86 -3.21
CA ASP A 374 -27.23 17.15 -3.79
C ASP A 374 -25.88 17.60 -3.22
N PHE A 375 -25.01 18.11 -4.08
CA PHE A 375 -23.67 18.57 -3.73
C PHE A 375 -23.54 20.08 -3.94
N ASN A 376 -23.07 20.76 -2.90
CA ASN A 376 -22.71 22.18 -2.92
C ASN A 376 -21.33 22.38 -2.26
N LYS A 377 -20.87 23.64 -2.17
CA LYS A 377 -19.55 24.00 -1.58
C LYS A 377 -19.32 23.43 -0.17
N ASN A 378 -20.37 23.29 0.64
CA ASN A 378 -20.23 22.78 2.00
C ASN A 378 -19.93 21.27 2.04
N ASP A 379 -20.20 20.54 0.94
CA ASP A 379 -19.98 19.10 0.87
C ASP A 379 -18.54 18.72 0.49
N ILE A 380 -17.72 19.66 0.01
CA ILE A 380 -16.33 19.42 -0.47
C ILE A 380 -15.45 18.75 0.60
N TYR A 381 -15.60 19.18 1.84
CA TYR A 381 -14.81 18.71 2.99
C TYR A 381 -15.64 17.87 3.97
N SER A 382 -16.89 17.57 3.61
CA SER A 382 -17.75 16.71 4.44
C SER A 382 -17.29 15.26 4.34
N GLU A 383 -17.47 14.49 5.42
CA GLU A 383 -17.20 13.06 5.33
C GLU A 383 -18.16 12.39 4.34
N PRO A 384 -17.65 11.64 3.36
CA PRO A 384 -18.51 10.96 2.41
C PRO A 384 -19.36 9.93 3.13
N LYS A 385 -20.66 9.96 2.87
CA LYS A 385 -21.57 8.91 3.30
C LYS A 385 -21.26 7.62 2.54
N THR A 386 -20.96 6.55 3.26
CA THR A 386 -20.82 5.22 2.69
C THR A 386 -22.19 4.55 2.61
N PHE A 387 -22.58 4.16 1.40
CA PHE A 387 -23.76 3.34 1.14
C PHE A 387 -23.32 1.88 1.09
N LYS A 388 -23.93 1.01 1.90
CA LYS A 388 -23.57 -0.41 2.02
C LYS A 388 -24.77 -1.28 1.65
N PHE A 389 -24.50 -2.33 0.88
CA PHE A 389 -25.48 -3.29 0.36
C PHE A 389 -24.95 -4.70 0.59
N ALA A 390 -25.82 -5.61 0.98
CA ALA A 390 -25.47 -7.00 1.25
C ALA A 390 -26.67 -7.92 0.99
N ASN A 391 -26.44 -9.23 1.01
CA ASN A 391 -27.51 -10.23 0.91
C ASN A 391 -28.40 -10.02 -0.34
N THR A 392 -29.69 -9.79 -0.13
CA THR A 392 -30.74 -9.67 -1.17
C THR A 392 -30.65 -8.41 -2.01
N ASP A 393 -29.84 -7.42 -1.63
CA ASP A 393 -29.60 -6.23 -2.46
C ASP A 393 -28.74 -6.56 -3.69
N LEU A 394 -27.98 -7.67 -3.62
CA LEU A 394 -27.04 -8.13 -4.62
C LEU A 394 -27.55 -9.41 -5.29
N LYS A 395 -27.08 -9.65 -6.51
CA LYS A 395 -27.34 -10.91 -7.23
C LYS A 395 -26.05 -11.55 -7.69
N LYS A 396 -26.05 -12.88 -7.81
CA LYS A 396 -24.97 -13.62 -8.47
C LYS A 396 -24.89 -13.20 -9.94
N GLY A 397 -23.69 -13.25 -10.50
CA GLY A 397 -23.36 -12.72 -11.82
C GLY A 397 -23.29 -11.20 -11.84
N LYS A 398 -23.68 -10.62 -12.97
CA LYS A 398 -23.54 -9.19 -13.27
C LYS A 398 -24.51 -8.32 -12.47
N ASN A 399 -23.99 -7.37 -11.71
CA ASN A 399 -24.71 -6.27 -11.07
C ASN A 399 -24.47 -4.98 -11.84
N VAL A 400 -25.50 -4.13 -11.94
CA VAL A 400 -25.43 -2.87 -12.69
C VAL A 400 -25.75 -1.70 -11.77
N LEU A 401 -24.84 -0.73 -11.74
CA LEU A 401 -24.99 0.57 -11.10
C LEU A 401 -25.23 1.61 -12.17
N ARG A 402 -26.36 2.31 -12.09
CA ARG A 402 -26.67 3.43 -12.98
C ARG A 402 -26.52 4.73 -12.22
N ILE A 403 -25.69 5.64 -12.72
CA ILE A 403 -25.39 6.92 -12.11
C ILE A 403 -26.00 8.01 -12.98
N GLU A 404 -26.94 8.76 -12.40
CA GLU A 404 -27.49 9.96 -12.98
C GLU A 404 -26.91 11.17 -12.26
N LYS A 405 -26.34 12.12 -13.01
CA LYS A 405 -25.87 13.41 -12.49
C LYS A 405 -26.48 14.52 -13.33
N SER A 406 -26.90 15.60 -12.67
CA SER A 406 -27.34 16.84 -13.33
C SER A 406 -26.84 18.06 -12.57
N GLY A 407 -26.12 18.95 -13.27
CA GLY A 407 -25.55 20.17 -12.73
C GLY A 407 -24.03 20.24 -12.86
N LYS A 408 -23.46 21.38 -12.48
CA LYS A 408 -22.06 21.72 -12.73
C LYS A 408 -21.13 21.15 -11.65
N GLY A 409 -20.02 20.56 -12.09
CA GLY A 409 -18.97 20.07 -11.19
C GLY A 409 -18.62 18.63 -11.47
N LYS A 410 -17.62 18.13 -10.75
CA LYS A 410 -17.10 16.77 -10.93
C LYS A 410 -17.65 15.84 -9.85
N LEU A 411 -18.01 14.63 -10.24
CA LEU A 411 -18.39 13.56 -9.31
C LEU A 411 -17.34 12.45 -9.35
N TYR A 412 -16.88 12.04 -8.19
CA TYR A 412 -16.07 10.86 -7.98
C TYR A 412 -16.91 9.76 -7.33
N PHE A 413 -16.93 8.61 -8.00
CA PHE A 413 -17.52 7.38 -7.50
C PHE A 413 -16.40 6.43 -7.09
N SER A 414 -16.45 5.94 -5.86
CA SER A 414 -15.56 4.88 -5.38
C SER A 414 -16.40 3.79 -4.72
N GLY A 415 -16.45 2.63 -5.37
CA GLY A 415 -17.13 1.43 -4.92
C GLY A 415 -16.15 0.31 -4.61
N ILE A 416 -16.54 -0.57 -3.70
CA ILE A 416 -15.81 -1.78 -3.32
C ILE A 416 -16.80 -2.94 -3.32
N ASN A 417 -16.54 -3.93 -4.17
CA ASN A 417 -17.19 -5.22 -4.15
C ASN A 417 -16.31 -6.19 -3.34
N GLU A 418 -16.84 -6.72 -2.25
CA GLU A 418 -16.14 -7.67 -1.38
C GLU A 418 -16.91 -8.99 -1.32
N PHE A 419 -16.22 -10.11 -1.49
CA PHE A 419 -16.81 -11.44 -1.35
C PHE A 419 -15.75 -12.49 -0.98
N PHE A 420 -16.20 -13.69 -0.62
CA PHE A 420 -15.33 -14.82 -0.31
C PHE A 420 -15.58 -15.93 -1.32
N THR A 421 -14.52 -16.45 -1.94
CA THR A 421 -14.61 -17.55 -2.92
C THR A 421 -13.71 -18.72 -2.50
N GLU A 422 -14.22 -19.93 -2.68
CA GLU A 422 -13.43 -21.17 -2.58
C GLU A 422 -12.79 -21.52 -3.93
N ASN A 423 -13.24 -20.90 -5.03
CA ASN A 423 -12.74 -21.16 -6.36
C ASN A 423 -11.49 -20.34 -6.68
N LEU A 424 -10.34 -20.90 -6.34
CA LEU A 424 -9.05 -20.25 -6.50
C LEU A 424 -8.62 -20.07 -7.97
N SER A 425 -9.25 -20.76 -8.92
CA SER A 425 -8.95 -20.57 -10.36
C SER A 425 -9.32 -19.17 -10.85
N ASP A 426 -10.35 -18.57 -10.25
CA ASP A 426 -10.93 -17.30 -10.71
C ASP A 426 -10.12 -16.09 -10.21
N ILE A 427 -9.28 -16.28 -9.19
CA ILE A 427 -8.50 -15.21 -8.53
C ILE A 427 -6.99 -15.27 -8.88
N LYS A 428 -6.61 -15.99 -9.95
CA LYS A 428 -5.22 -16.23 -10.36
C LYS A 428 -4.37 -16.81 -9.21
N HIS A 429 -4.63 -18.07 -8.89
CA HIS A 429 -3.98 -18.90 -7.86
C HIS A 429 -2.46 -18.69 -7.63
N ASP A 430 -1.69 -18.34 -8.67
CA ASP A 430 -0.22 -18.24 -8.61
C ASP A 430 0.32 -16.93 -9.21
N ASN A 431 -0.14 -15.76 -8.74
CA ASN A 431 0.37 -14.49 -9.25
C ASN A 431 1.70 -14.07 -8.59
N GLY A 432 2.79 -14.81 -8.83
CA GLY A 432 4.13 -14.49 -8.32
C GLY A 432 4.69 -15.53 -7.35
N PHE A 433 3.83 -16.20 -6.59
CA PHE A 433 4.20 -17.31 -5.71
C PHE A 433 3.36 -18.55 -5.98
N LYS A 434 3.93 -19.73 -5.76
CA LYS A 434 3.22 -21.00 -5.70
C LYS A 434 3.33 -21.55 -4.29
N ILE A 435 2.20 -21.88 -3.67
CA ILE A 435 2.16 -22.30 -2.26
C ILE A 435 1.55 -23.67 -2.13
N ARG A 436 2.18 -24.52 -1.32
CA ARG A 436 1.72 -25.89 -1.06
C ARG A 436 1.91 -26.24 0.40
N ARG A 437 0.92 -26.91 0.98
CA ARG A 437 0.97 -27.39 2.36
C ARG A 437 1.09 -28.90 2.44
N GLU A 438 1.79 -29.37 3.46
CA GLU A 438 1.85 -30.76 3.87
C GLU A 438 1.55 -30.85 5.37
N TYR A 439 0.84 -31.92 5.75
CA TYR A 439 0.42 -32.16 7.12
C TYR A 439 0.89 -33.54 7.57
N TYR A 440 1.39 -33.61 8.79
CA TYR A 440 1.89 -34.84 9.39
C TYR A 440 1.36 -34.98 10.80
N VAL A 441 0.67 -36.07 11.11
CA VAL A 441 0.35 -36.41 12.51
C VAL A 441 1.64 -36.83 13.20
N LEU A 442 1.91 -36.24 14.37
CA LEU A 442 3.07 -36.57 15.18
C LEU A 442 2.73 -37.76 16.10
N GLU A 443 3.45 -38.86 15.92
CA GLU A 443 3.36 -40.02 16.79
C GLU A 443 4.59 -40.06 17.71
N THR A 444 4.35 -40.13 19.02
CA THR A 444 5.42 -40.19 20.02
C THR A 444 6.09 -41.56 20.01
N GLY A 445 7.41 -41.57 20.01
CA GLY A 445 8.23 -42.75 20.23
C GLY A 445 9.49 -42.43 21.03
N GLU A 446 10.39 -43.40 21.11
CA GLU A 446 11.62 -43.28 21.88
C GLU A 446 12.80 -43.68 21.00
N LYS A 447 13.88 -42.89 21.06
CA LYS A 447 15.16 -43.18 20.40
C LYS A 447 16.29 -42.76 21.33
N ASP A 448 17.19 -43.69 21.61
CA ASP A 448 18.36 -43.46 22.47
C ASP A 448 18.01 -42.87 23.86
N GLY A 449 16.87 -43.28 24.45
CA GLY A 449 16.41 -42.79 25.76
C GLY A 449 15.75 -41.41 25.76
N HIS A 450 15.53 -40.83 24.58
CA HIS A 450 14.86 -39.54 24.41
C HIS A 450 13.52 -39.70 23.68
N ILE A 451 12.52 -38.89 24.09
CA ILE A 451 11.25 -38.80 23.38
C ILE A 451 11.50 -38.16 22.00
N ILE A 452 11.09 -38.85 20.95
CA ILE A 452 11.15 -38.38 19.56
C ILE A 452 9.75 -38.46 18.95
N TYR A 453 9.44 -37.56 18.03
CA TYR A 453 8.18 -37.50 17.32
C TYR A 453 8.38 -37.95 15.87
N PHE A 454 7.67 -38.99 15.46
CA PHE A 454 7.70 -39.51 14.10
C PHE A 454 6.58 -38.89 13.27
N LYS A 455 6.90 -38.52 12.02
CA LYS A 455 5.94 -37.95 11.08
C LYS A 455 5.16 -39.06 10.39
N LYS A 456 3.86 -39.14 10.65
CA LYS A 456 2.91 -39.94 9.87
C LYS A 456 2.15 -39.03 8.92
N LYS A 457 2.11 -39.39 7.64
CA LYS A 457 1.38 -38.59 6.64
C LYS A 457 -0.10 -38.48 7.02
N PHE A 458 -0.61 -37.25 7.04
CA PHE A 458 -2.00 -36.98 7.34
C PHE A 458 -2.92 -37.53 6.24
N ASP A 459 -4.02 -38.18 6.63
CA ASP A 459 -4.98 -38.85 5.74
C ASP A 459 -6.36 -38.18 5.70
N GLY A 460 -6.50 -37.01 6.35
CA GLY A 460 -7.76 -36.29 6.48
C GLY A 460 -8.40 -36.41 7.86
N THR A 461 -7.91 -37.31 8.73
CA THR A 461 -8.50 -37.56 10.05
C THR A 461 -7.46 -37.49 11.17
N VAL A 462 -7.88 -36.97 12.32
CA VAL A 462 -7.09 -36.89 13.56
C VAL A 462 -8.00 -37.11 14.77
N THR A 463 -7.46 -37.50 15.91
CA THR A 463 -8.20 -37.58 17.18
C THR A 463 -7.87 -36.38 18.06
N SER A 464 -8.84 -35.89 18.83
CA SER A 464 -8.61 -34.82 19.81
C SER A 464 -7.41 -35.14 20.72
N GLY A 465 -6.56 -34.13 20.95
CA GLY A 465 -5.31 -34.21 21.70
C GLY A 465 -4.05 -34.47 20.85
N GLN A 466 -4.19 -34.98 19.63
CA GLN A 466 -3.03 -35.25 18.75
C GLN A 466 -2.47 -33.95 18.14
N ASP A 467 -1.15 -33.98 17.94
CA ASP A 467 -0.40 -32.89 17.33
C ASP A 467 -0.17 -33.14 15.84
N ILE A 468 -0.30 -32.08 15.04
CA ILE A 468 -0.07 -32.07 13.61
C ILE A 468 1.05 -31.10 13.31
N PHE A 469 2.09 -31.59 12.66
CA PHE A 469 3.17 -30.79 12.10
C PHE A 469 2.79 -30.31 10.70
N VAL A 470 2.71 -29.00 10.54
CA VAL A 470 2.37 -28.32 9.29
C VAL A 470 3.63 -27.83 8.63
N LYS A 471 3.80 -28.15 7.34
CA LYS A 471 4.87 -27.62 6.50
C LYS A 471 4.27 -26.87 5.31
N THR A 472 4.69 -25.64 5.12
CA THR A 472 4.23 -24.77 4.03
C THR A 472 5.41 -24.40 3.15
N PHE A 473 5.32 -24.79 1.87
CA PHE A 473 6.34 -24.57 0.86
C PHE A 473 5.91 -23.43 -0.05
N VAL A 474 6.80 -22.48 -0.27
CA VAL A 474 6.59 -21.32 -1.15
C VAL A 474 7.67 -21.32 -2.22
N GLU A 475 7.28 -21.33 -3.49
CA GLU A 475 8.18 -21.14 -4.62
C GLU A 475 7.90 -19.79 -5.27
N SER A 476 8.93 -18.95 -5.39
CA SER A 476 8.85 -17.67 -6.09
C SER A 476 9.03 -17.86 -7.60
N LYS A 477 8.27 -17.12 -8.41
CA LYS A 477 8.42 -17.07 -9.86
C LYS A 477 9.48 -16.06 -10.33
N SER A 478 9.96 -15.20 -9.43
CA SER A 478 10.99 -14.19 -9.71
C SER A 478 12.15 -14.28 -8.72
N GLU A 479 13.33 -13.86 -9.15
CA GLU A 479 14.51 -13.74 -8.29
C GLU A 479 14.53 -12.36 -7.61
N ASN A 480 15.11 -12.27 -6.40
CA ASN A 480 15.30 -11.03 -5.64
C ASN A 480 14.01 -10.31 -5.22
N LEU A 481 13.05 -11.04 -4.62
CA LEU A 481 11.88 -10.42 -3.99
C LEU A 481 12.15 -10.19 -2.51
N ASP A 482 11.61 -9.12 -1.94
CA ASP A 482 11.80 -8.76 -0.52
C ASP A 482 10.45 -8.47 0.15
N TYR A 483 10.39 -8.62 1.47
CA TYR A 483 9.22 -8.33 2.32
C TYR A 483 7.99 -9.17 2.01
N PHE A 484 8.18 -10.49 1.97
CA PHE A 484 7.11 -11.45 1.82
C PHE A 484 6.43 -11.76 3.16
N ILE A 485 5.11 -11.88 3.13
CA ILE A 485 4.30 -12.33 4.26
C ILE A 485 3.63 -13.63 3.85
N LEU A 486 3.76 -14.66 4.68
CA LEU A 486 2.94 -15.88 4.61
C LEU A 486 1.94 -15.86 5.76
N GLU A 487 0.66 -15.90 5.45
CA GLU A 487 -0.43 -16.13 6.39
C GLU A 487 -1.00 -17.53 6.17
N ASP A 488 -0.89 -18.40 7.18
CA ASP A 488 -1.42 -19.75 7.14
C ASP A 488 -2.58 -19.88 8.13
N MET A 489 -3.79 -20.03 7.58
CA MET A 489 -5.04 -20.04 8.35
C MET A 489 -5.21 -21.36 9.11
N LEU A 490 -5.65 -21.28 10.36
CA LEU A 490 -5.90 -22.43 11.21
C LEU A 490 -7.31 -23.00 10.96
N PRO A 491 -7.48 -24.34 10.96
CA PRO A 491 -8.81 -24.92 11.11
C PRO A 491 -9.40 -24.54 12.46
N SER A 492 -10.71 -24.26 12.48
CA SER A 492 -11.43 -24.12 13.75
C SER A 492 -11.28 -25.39 14.60
N GLY A 493 -11.24 -25.24 15.92
CA GLY A 493 -11.07 -26.39 16.85
C GLY A 493 -9.63 -26.86 17.02
N PHE A 494 -8.65 -26.12 16.49
CA PHE A 494 -7.23 -26.35 16.70
C PHE A 494 -6.58 -25.15 17.38
N GLU A 495 -5.47 -25.41 18.09
CA GLU A 495 -4.64 -24.37 18.68
C GLU A 495 -3.18 -24.56 18.27
N VAL A 496 -2.44 -23.45 18.17
CA VAL A 496 -1.02 -23.49 17.85
C VAL A 496 -0.20 -23.87 19.08
N VAL A 497 0.73 -24.81 18.91
CA VAL A 497 1.74 -25.12 19.92
C VAL A 497 2.89 -24.11 19.80
N LYS A 498 2.92 -23.14 20.72
CA LYS A 498 3.88 -22.02 20.69
C LYS A 498 5.34 -22.46 20.93
N ASP A 499 5.55 -23.40 21.85
CA ASP A 499 6.89 -23.90 22.23
C ASP A 499 7.30 -25.12 21.38
N MET A 500 7.39 -24.93 20.06
CA MET A 500 7.73 -26.02 19.14
C MET A 500 9.12 -26.62 19.39
N ASP A 501 10.06 -25.86 19.96
CA ASP A 501 11.44 -26.31 20.21
C ASP A 501 11.53 -27.48 21.20
N LYS A 502 10.45 -27.79 21.93
CA LYS A 502 10.33 -28.97 22.79
C LYS A 502 10.06 -30.26 22.01
N TYR A 503 9.76 -30.18 20.71
CA TYR A 503 9.46 -31.33 19.86
C TYR A 503 10.70 -31.75 19.07
N PHE A 504 11.30 -32.88 19.46
CA PHE A 504 12.34 -33.53 18.66
C PHE A 504 11.70 -34.34 17.54
N ILE A 505 11.51 -33.73 16.36
CA ILE A 505 10.87 -34.40 15.22
C ILE A 505 11.93 -35.11 14.36
N ASP A 506 11.73 -36.41 14.10
CA ASP A 506 12.65 -37.22 13.30
C ASP A 506 12.79 -36.67 11.87
N GLY A 507 14.05 -36.52 11.42
CA GLY A 507 14.38 -35.99 10.09
C GLY A 507 14.21 -34.47 9.90
N GLU A 508 13.79 -33.72 10.94
CA GLU A 508 13.62 -32.25 10.83
C GLU A 508 14.71 -31.46 11.59
N ASN A 509 15.56 -32.13 12.37
CA ASN A 509 16.59 -31.49 13.21
C ASN A 509 17.95 -31.30 12.51
N ASN A 510 18.10 -31.76 11.25
CA ASN A 510 19.35 -31.68 10.48
C ASN A 510 19.25 -30.62 9.36
N TYR A 511 19.27 -29.34 9.71
CA TYR A 511 19.57 -28.29 8.72
C TYR A 511 21.07 -27.94 8.81
N GLN A 512 21.77 -27.95 7.66
CA GLN A 512 23.21 -27.69 7.57
C GLN A 512 23.57 -26.32 8.15
N THR A 513 24.19 -26.32 9.33
CA THR A 513 24.74 -25.14 10.01
C THR A 513 25.88 -24.52 9.19
N TYR A 514 25.78 -23.22 8.88
CA TYR A 514 26.93 -22.41 8.43
C TYR A 514 27.48 -21.65 9.65
N TYR A 515 28.80 -21.56 9.77
CA TYR A 515 29.49 -20.94 10.90
C TYR A 515 29.63 -19.43 10.65
N ASP A 516 28.92 -18.61 11.42
CA ASP A 516 29.14 -17.15 11.49
C ASP A 516 29.94 -16.84 12.76
N TYR A 517 30.99 -16.02 12.65
CA TYR A 517 31.98 -15.79 13.71
C TYR A 517 31.56 -14.70 14.71
N TYR A 518 30.44 -14.00 14.49
CA TYR A 518 30.08 -12.81 15.28
C TYR A 518 28.78 -12.89 16.11
N TYR A 519 27.91 -13.87 15.86
CA TYR A 519 26.68 -14.07 16.61
C TYR A 519 26.54 -15.54 17.00
N ASP A 520 26.37 -15.82 18.30
CA ASP A 520 26.09 -17.15 18.81
C ASP A 520 24.85 -17.76 18.11
N TYR A 521 25.11 -18.74 17.23
CA TYR A 521 24.23 -19.82 16.76
C TYR A 521 22.82 -19.47 16.25
N MET A 522 22.58 -19.61 14.93
CA MET A 522 21.22 -19.76 14.36
C MET A 522 21.14 -20.94 13.37
N PRO A 523 20.26 -21.94 13.60
CA PRO A 523 19.90 -22.93 12.58
C PRO A 523 19.05 -22.29 11.47
N TRP A 524 19.18 -22.78 10.23
CA TRP A 524 18.48 -22.32 9.01
C TRP A 524 16.93 -22.45 9.02
N ARG A 525 16.31 -22.68 10.19
CA ARG A 525 14.85 -22.65 10.38
C ARG A 525 14.27 -21.23 10.43
N TRP A 526 15.10 -20.20 10.41
CA TRP A 526 14.72 -18.79 10.58
C TRP A 526 15.17 -17.92 9.39
N HIS A 527 14.73 -18.26 8.17
CA HIS A 527 14.86 -17.35 7.01
C HIS A 527 13.80 -16.23 7.01
N TYR A 528 12.92 -16.22 8.01
CA TYR A 528 11.97 -15.16 8.28
C TYR A 528 12.47 -14.26 9.43
N ALA A 529 12.19 -12.96 9.31
CA ALA A 529 12.51 -11.93 10.29
C ALA A 529 11.61 -12.00 11.53
N ASP A 530 10.36 -12.44 11.38
CA ASP A 530 9.43 -12.56 12.50
C ASP A 530 8.33 -13.62 12.25
N ARG A 531 7.68 -14.07 13.32
CA ARG A 531 6.54 -14.99 13.31
C ARG A 531 5.51 -14.60 14.37
N GLU A 532 4.27 -14.43 13.93
CA GLU A 532 3.14 -14.11 14.80
C GLU A 532 2.15 -15.29 14.90
N TYR A 533 1.64 -15.51 16.11
CA TYR A 533 0.53 -16.43 16.38
C TYR A 533 -0.74 -15.65 16.68
N ARG A 534 -1.81 -15.91 15.94
CA ARG A 534 -3.15 -15.39 16.17
C ARG A 534 -4.13 -16.54 16.33
N ASP A 535 -5.33 -16.23 16.80
CA ASP A 535 -6.36 -17.25 17.05
C ASP A 535 -6.79 -17.94 15.74
N GLU A 536 -6.79 -17.20 14.62
CA GLU A 536 -7.23 -17.66 13.32
C GLU A 536 -6.10 -18.08 12.36
N LYS A 537 -4.83 -17.73 12.66
CA LYS A 537 -3.70 -17.94 11.73
C LYS A 537 -2.32 -17.90 12.38
N VAL A 538 -1.34 -18.42 11.65
CA VAL A 538 0.09 -18.19 11.87
C VAL A 538 0.64 -17.32 10.74
N ALA A 539 1.33 -16.23 11.06
CA ALA A 539 1.95 -15.36 10.08
C ALA A 539 3.48 -15.41 10.17
N PHE A 540 4.16 -15.41 9.02
CA PHE A 540 5.62 -15.35 8.90
C PHE A 540 6.02 -14.16 8.03
N PHE A 541 7.04 -13.43 8.44
CA PHE A 541 7.52 -12.21 7.77
C PHE A 541 8.95 -12.42 7.27
N VAL A 542 9.19 -12.32 5.97
CA VAL A 542 10.48 -12.56 5.33
C VAL A 542 11.01 -11.28 4.71
N THR A 543 12.16 -10.79 5.18
CA THR A 543 12.78 -9.58 4.63
C THR A 543 13.33 -9.80 3.23
N SER A 544 13.99 -10.94 2.96
CA SER A 544 14.53 -11.25 1.64
C SER A 544 14.19 -12.67 1.23
N CYS A 545 13.52 -12.81 0.10
CA CYS A 545 12.93 -14.06 -0.35
C CYS A 545 13.95 -14.90 -1.10
N GLN A 546 14.06 -16.16 -0.70
CA GLN A 546 14.69 -17.18 -1.52
C GLN A 546 13.71 -17.68 -2.59
N SER A 547 14.23 -18.24 -3.69
CA SER A 547 13.39 -18.82 -4.74
C SER A 547 12.52 -19.98 -4.23
N LYS A 548 12.96 -20.66 -3.18
CA LYS A 548 12.21 -21.69 -2.45
C LYS A 548 12.33 -21.44 -0.96
N MET A 549 11.20 -21.37 -0.28
CA MET A 549 11.11 -21.13 1.16
C MET A 549 10.23 -22.19 1.81
N GLU A 550 10.59 -22.60 3.01
CA GLU A 550 9.88 -23.59 3.80
C GLU A 550 9.55 -23.05 5.19
N PHE A 551 8.29 -23.10 5.57
CA PHE A 551 7.78 -22.66 6.85
C PHE A 551 7.17 -23.84 7.58
N SER A 552 7.28 -23.86 8.91
CA SER A 552 6.69 -24.94 9.68
C SER A 552 6.28 -24.54 11.10
N TYR A 553 5.26 -25.21 11.61
CA TYR A 553 4.70 -25.03 12.95
C TYR A 553 3.88 -26.27 13.36
N ILE A 554 3.46 -26.35 14.62
CA ILE A 554 2.62 -27.44 15.13
C ILE A 554 1.26 -26.88 15.56
N ILE A 555 0.20 -27.61 15.21
CA ILE A 555 -1.16 -27.38 15.70
C ILE A 555 -1.64 -28.60 16.47
N LYS A 556 -2.44 -28.39 17.52
CA LYS A 556 -3.07 -29.45 18.32
C LYS A 556 -4.56 -29.51 18.03
N ALA A 557 -5.08 -30.69 17.73
CA ALA A 557 -6.52 -30.92 17.61
C ALA A 557 -7.18 -30.84 18.98
N GLN A 558 -8.22 -30.02 19.16
CA GLN A 558 -8.92 -29.91 20.44
C GLN A 558 -10.38 -30.32 20.37
N ILE A 559 -11.16 -29.69 19.48
CA ILE A 559 -12.62 -29.84 19.47
C ILE A 559 -13.02 -30.85 18.39
N PRO A 560 -13.71 -31.96 18.73
CA PRO A 560 -14.22 -32.91 17.74
C PRO A 560 -15.18 -32.23 16.76
N GLY A 561 -15.04 -32.53 15.46
CA GLY A 561 -15.80 -31.87 14.40
C GLY A 561 -15.22 -32.06 13.01
N GLU A 562 -15.91 -31.50 12.02
CA GLU A 562 -15.44 -31.43 10.64
C GLU A 562 -15.12 -29.98 10.30
N TYR A 563 -13.89 -29.73 9.86
CA TYR A 563 -13.37 -28.39 9.61
C TYR A 563 -12.75 -28.29 8.22
N LYS A 564 -12.76 -27.08 7.70
CA LYS A 564 -12.01 -26.69 6.51
C LYS A 564 -10.85 -25.79 6.93
N ILE A 565 -9.68 -26.06 6.39
CA ILE A 565 -8.52 -25.19 6.49
C ILE A 565 -8.54 -24.28 5.27
N MET A 566 -8.74 -22.98 5.50
CA MET A 566 -8.68 -21.97 4.44
C MET A 566 -7.29 -22.00 3.77
N PRO A 567 -7.18 -21.53 2.51
CA PRO A 567 -5.90 -21.39 1.83
C PRO A 567 -4.87 -20.63 2.67
N ALA A 568 -3.64 -21.12 2.72
CA ALA A 568 -2.53 -20.26 3.07
C ALA A 568 -2.35 -19.23 1.95
N GLN A 569 -2.05 -18.00 2.34
CA GLN A 569 -1.84 -16.89 1.43
C GLN A 569 -0.42 -16.34 1.64
N GLY A 570 0.34 -16.26 0.55
CA GLY A 570 1.64 -15.64 0.53
C GLY A 570 1.63 -14.45 -0.41
N TYR A 571 2.16 -13.32 0.01
CA TYR A 571 2.18 -12.11 -0.80
C TYR A 571 3.32 -11.19 -0.40
N LEU A 572 3.75 -10.31 -1.31
CA LEU A 572 4.65 -9.22 -0.93
C LEU A 572 3.87 -8.15 -0.19
N MET A 573 4.35 -7.75 0.99
CA MET A 573 3.78 -6.67 1.80
C MET A 573 3.59 -5.39 0.95
N TYR A 574 4.53 -5.12 0.06
CA TYR A 574 4.59 -3.92 -0.75
C TYR A 574 4.06 -4.07 -2.18
N TYR A 575 3.75 -5.30 -2.60
CA TYR A 575 3.13 -5.63 -3.88
C TYR A 575 2.15 -6.78 -3.66
N PRO A 576 1.03 -6.57 -2.93
CA PRO A 576 0.11 -7.66 -2.59
C PRO A 576 -0.59 -8.26 -3.81
N GLU A 577 -0.54 -7.58 -4.97
CA GLU A 577 -0.90 -8.19 -6.24
C GLU A 577 0.00 -9.38 -6.59
N LEU A 578 1.28 -9.34 -6.19
CA LEU A 578 2.19 -10.48 -6.27
C LEU A 578 1.91 -11.40 -5.08
N ASN A 579 1.08 -12.41 -5.31
CA ASN A 579 0.60 -13.33 -4.31
C ASN A 579 0.54 -14.78 -4.82
N GLY A 580 0.20 -15.69 -3.92
CA GLY A 580 -0.12 -17.07 -4.20
C GLY A 580 -0.98 -17.64 -3.09
N PHE A 581 -1.75 -18.66 -3.42
CA PHE A 581 -2.62 -19.36 -2.49
C PHE A 581 -2.28 -20.85 -2.48
N SER A 582 -2.56 -21.53 -1.37
CA SER A 582 -2.55 -22.99 -1.32
C SER A 582 -3.96 -23.55 -1.50
N ASP A 583 -4.09 -24.85 -1.75
CA ASP A 583 -5.39 -25.52 -1.74
C ASP A 583 -6.08 -25.50 -0.36
N VAL A 584 -7.42 -25.59 -0.38
CA VAL A 584 -8.27 -25.86 0.79
C VAL A 584 -8.07 -27.31 1.24
N VAL A 585 -8.00 -27.55 2.55
CA VAL A 585 -7.87 -28.90 3.11
C VAL A 585 -9.03 -29.19 4.05
N ASN A 586 -9.62 -30.39 3.96
CA ASN A 586 -10.64 -30.84 4.90
C ASN A 586 -9.99 -31.67 6.01
N ILE A 587 -10.40 -31.45 7.26
CA ILE A 587 -9.93 -32.20 8.42
C ILE A 587 -11.09 -32.63 9.30
N LYS A 588 -11.06 -33.89 9.73
CA LYS A 588 -12.01 -34.45 10.69
C LYS A 588 -11.30 -34.74 12.00
N VAL A 589 -11.80 -34.17 13.09
CA VAL A 589 -11.35 -34.44 14.46
C VAL A 589 -12.33 -35.40 15.11
N ASN A 590 -11.88 -36.61 15.39
CA ASN A 590 -12.62 -37.61 16.16
C ASN A 590 -12.50 -37.33 17.66
N ASP A 591 -13.54 -37.70 18.39
CA ASP A 591 -13.53 -37.67 19.85
C ASP A 591 -12.67 -38.81 20.42
N VAL A 592 -12.10 -38.58 21.61
CA VAL A 592 -11.41 -39.64 22.37
C VAL A 592 -12.49 -40.47 23.04
N LYS A 593 -12.76 -41.66 22.50
CA LYS A 593 -13.67 -42.62 23.15
C LYS A 593 -13.12 -43.18 24.44
#